data_AF-A0A257CVF6-F1
#
_entry.id   AF-A0A257CVF6-F1
#
_cell.length_a   1.000
_cell.length_b   1.000
_cell.length_c   1.000
_cell.angle_alpha   90.00
_cell.angle_beta   90.00
_cell.angle_gamma   90.00
#
_symmetry.space_group_name_H-M   'P 1'
#
loop_
_entity.id
_entity.type
_entity.pdbx_description
1 polymer ?
#
loop_
_entity_poly.entity_id
_entity_poly.type
_entity_poly.pdbx_seq_one_letter_code
_entity_poly.pdbx_strand_id
1 'polypeptide(L)'
;MPALVNALNKVLLPTLGRPTMPHFKLIKTSKNLGAKCMRYPFTGLLLAFLCLWTGVSTAADRSPAIVLVDYAPAFEVSSDMAVWLEPGRQATIDQVIKSPAKFIELSPDAQQEMRDSNTLWMRLRIRRPVASQQVWTLNIPLPFIDSVVLYQPDKNGSWTAQSAGNQLPQAMWSKHSLYPEFDLNLQTGRDQDIYLQVRNFKNLNIPLRFAPALQRDAQRLAEFAALGVILGSLMSLALLSLIRFAEHRNRADLLACAYGLSISLTIAAMNGVTGALLGSNTLFWSSYAQTALPPFTMGLALLLLRDLYAISTRHRRHDIVLVYTGCAAMASTLSLLLLDRALAHLIITVVTLFAACIGLIGSQLSWRFRSSVGRWLFASYVLQFLAVLRLIAESWGLVPCWWEFRYITSLAIAMSVPLLLYALSRATHDRKELAVRANHLPNQDALTGLLTREAFMQQYEAAYQRVINDGEPVAVVLISVINHDHIRQAFGDTTAEQCLLRAVIKLQRVLRDVDPAGRVDGNRFGLLLEGVADKDALNQRMVQLIASGLIPIPGLAPEVTLQFQVACVLVHHNPVTPERLIAELDGLLQDMSPRTRRPIRFLEAPPTHPVVPSLNPHTL
;
A
#
# COMPACT_ATOMS: atom_id res chain seq x y z
N MET A 1 -13.02 -40.45 -12.36
CA MET A 1 -11.85 -39.60 -12.02
C MET A 1 -10.44 -40.22 -12.22
N PRO A 2 -10.19 -41.54 -12.24
CA PRO A 2 -8.80 -42.04 -12.38
C PRO A 2 -8.21 -41.96 -13.80
N ALA A 3 -9.04 -41.85 -14.85
CA ALA A 3 -8.57 -41.77 -16.24
C ALA A 3 -7.96 -40.40 -16.62
N LEU A 4 -8.42 -39.31 -15.99
CA LEU A 4 -7.99 -37.94 -16.30
C LEU A 4 -6.65 -37.58 -15.63
N VAL A 5 -6.35 -38.21 -14.48
CA VAL A 5 -5.06 -38.12 -13.79
C VAL A 5 -3.96 -38.87 -14.56
N ASN A 6 -4.28 -40.02 -15.15
CA ASN A 6 -3.34 -40.77 -15.99
C ASN A 6 -3.05 -40.10 -17.33
N ALA A 7 -4.02 -39.35 -17.88
CA ALA A 7 -3.82 -38.55 -19.09
C ALA A 7 -2.91 -37.34 -18.83
N LEU A 8 -3.06 -36.65 -17.68
CA LEU A 8 -2.22 -35.51 -17.30
C LEU A 8 -0.76 -35.93 -17.02
N ASN A 9 -0.53 -37.10 -16.43
CA ASN A 9 0.82 -37.62 -16.17
C ASN A 9 1.60 -38.00 -17.45
N LYS A 10 0.92 -38.42 -18.52
CA LYS A 10 1.58 -38.77 -19.80
C LYS A 10 1.94 -37.57 -20.67
N VAL A 11 1.30 -36.42 -20.47
CA VAL A 11 1.48 -35.23 -21.33
C VAL A 11 2.45 -34.20 -20.73
N LEU A 12 2.58 -34.11 -19.40
CA LEU A 12 3.37 -33.05 -18.73
C LEU A 12 4.84 -33.37 -18.41
N LEU A 13 5.29 -34.63 -18.60
CA LEU A 13 6.62 -35.07 -18.14
C LEU A 13 7.76 -35.23 -19.19
N PRO A 14 7.60 -35.09 -20.52
CA PRO A 14 8.76 -35.19 -21.42
C PRO A 14 9.47 -33.86 -21.76
N THR A 15 9.07 -32.70 -21.24
CA THR A 15 9.63 -31.39 -21.64
C THR A 15 10.61 -30.74 -20.65
N LEU A 16 11.16 -31.51 -19.71
CA LEU A 16 12.32 -31.07 -18.92
C LEU A 16 13.58 -31.77 -19.41
N GLY A 17 14.22 -31.15 -20.41
CA GLY A 17 15.54 -31.53 -20.89
C GLY A 17 16.56 -31.53 -19.73
N ARG A 18 17.29 -32.64 -19.61
CA ARG A 18 18.45 -32.78 -18.72
C ARG A 18 19.55 -31.79 -19.17
N PRO A 19 20.09 -30.93 -18.29
CA PRO A 19 21.31 -30.21 -18.62
C PRO A 19 22.52 -31.17 -18.49
N THR A 20 23.21 -31.38 -19.60
CA THR A 20 24.55 -31.96 -19.65
C THR A 20 25.56 -30.91 -19.14
N MET A 21 26.26 -31.23 -18.04
CA MET A 21 27.43 -30.47 -17.61
C MET A 21 28.70 -31.02 -18.29
N PRO A 22 29.57 -30.19 -18.88
CA PRO A 22 30.94 -30.56 -19.12
C PRO A 22 31.83 -30.23 -17.91
N HIS A 23 32.76 -31.13 -17.62
CA HIS A 23 33.83 -31.02 -16.64
C HIS A 23 34.57 -29.67 -16.70
N PHE A 24 34.73 -29.00 -15.56
CA PHE A 24 35.91 -28.15 -15.34
C PHE A 24 36.34 -28.14 -13.86
N LYS A 25 37.67 -28.04 -13.69
CA LYS A 25 38.50 -28.43 -12.54
C LYS A 25 38.22 -27.70 -11.22
N LEU A 26 38.41 -28.46 -10.14
CA LEU A 26 38.59 -28.06 -8.75
C LEU A 26 39.63 -26.93 -8.57
N ILE A 27 39.22 -25.85 -7.92
CA ILE A 27 40.09 -25.07 -7.03
C ILE A 27 39.34 -24.90 -5.71
N LYS A 28 39.85 -25.54 -4.65
CA LYS A 28 39.41 -25.41 -3.26
C LYS A 28 39.81 -24.02 -2.75
N THR A 29 38.88 -23.31 -2.12
CA THR A 29 39.19 -22.42 -0.98
C THR A 29 37.96 -22.22 -0.08
N SER A 30 38.13 -22.63 1.19
CA SER A 30 37.58 -22.02 2.43
C SER A 30 36.07 -21.75 2.53
N LYS A 31 35.27 -22.68 3.08
CA LYS A 31 34.77 -22.73 4.48
C LYS A 31 33.94 -21.50 4.95
N ASN A 32 32.73 -21.83 5.43
CA ASN A 32 31.82 -21.09 6.33
C ASN A 32 30.85 -20.07 5.71
N LEU A 33 29.66 -20.56 5.34
CA LEU A 33 28.39 -19.94 5.75
C LEU A 33 27.28 -21.01 5.70
N GLY A 34 26.87 -21.44 6.88
CA GLY A 34 25.88 -22.48 7.08
C GLY A 34 24.56 -22.16 6.40
N ALA A 35 24.15 -23.07 5.51
CA ALA A 35 22.80 -23.16 4.99
C ALA A 35 21.83 -23.44 6.14
N LYS A 36 21.24 -22.39 6.71
CA LYS A 36 19.98 -22.51 7.44
C LYS A 36 18.86 -22.74 6.42
N CYS A 37 18.66 -24.01 6.05
CA CYS A 37 17.41 -24.49 5.47
C CYS A 37 16.30 -24.28 6.51
N MET A 38 15.56 -23.17 6.41
CA MET A 38 14.28 -23.01 7.12
C MET A 38 13.28 -24.00 6.53
N ARG A 39 13.01 -25.08 7.26
CA ARG A 39 11.81 -25.91 7.08
C ARG A 39 10.58 -25.00 7.21
N TYR A 40 9.77 -24.96 6.16
CA TYR A 40 8.53 -24.20 6.07
C TYR A 40 7.56 -24.64 7.18
N PRO A 41 7.09 -23.77 8.10
CA PRO A 41 6.01 -24.10 9.02
C PRO A 41 4.63 -24.08 8.33
N PHE A 42 4.56 -23.74 7.04
CA PHE A 42 3.31 -23.49 6.32
C PHE A 42 2.58 -24.76 5.84
N THR A 43 3.30 -25.84 5.59
CA THR A 43 2.66 -27.12 5.19
C THR A 43 1.88 -27.74 6.35
N GLY A 44 2.30 -27.51 7.60
CA GLY A 44 1.59 -28.01 8.79
C GLY A 44 0.25 -27.30 9.05
N LEU A 45 0.17 -25.99 8.79
CA LEU A 45 -1.05 -25.19 9.03
C LEU A 45 -2.14 -25.45 7.97
N LEU A 46 -1.73 -25.76 6.74
CA LEU A 46 -2.65 -26.10 5.64
C LEU A 46 -3.19 -27.53 5.76
N LEU A 47 -2.40 -28.46 6.32
CA LEU A 47 -2.82 -29.83 6.63
C LEU A 47 -3.69 -29.92 7.89
N ALA A 48 -3.45 -29.10 8.92
CA ALA A 48 -4.29 -29.05 10.12
C ALA A 48 -5.71 -28.55 9.82
N PHE A 49 -5.89 -27.69 8.81
CA PHE A 49 -7.20 -27.19 8.40
C PHE A 49 -8.00 -28.21 7.56
N LEU A 50 -7.30 -29.14 6.88
CA LEU A 50 -7.92 -30.16 6.03
C LEU A 50 -8.32 -31.45 6.76
N CYS A 51 -7.77 -31.72 7.96
CA CYS A 51 -7.99 -32.98 8.68
C CYS A 51 -9.17 -32.98 9.68
N LEU A 52 -9.98 -31.92 9.76
CA LEU A 52 -11.15 -31.84 10.66
C LEU A 52 -12.47 -32.34 10.03
N TRP A 53 -12.40 -33.04 8.89
CA TRP A 53 -13.57 -33.31 8.06
C TRP A 53 -13.72 -34.78 7.69
N THR A 54 -14.26 -35.58 8.60
CA THR A 54 -14.98 -36.82 8.27
C THR A 54 -16.04 -37.10 9.33
N GLY A 55 -17.27 -36.66 9.09
CA GLY A 55 -18.46 -37.14 9.77
C GLY A 55 -19.46 -37.61 8.72
N VAL A 56 -19.59 -38.93 8.55
CA VAL A 56 -20.67 -39.53 7.75
C VAL A 56 -21.77 -39.89 8.72
N SER A 57 -22.95 -39.30 8.56
CA SER A 57 -24.16 -39.73 9.25
C SER A 57 -25.18 -40.22 8.23
N THR A 58 -25.50 -41.50 8.31
CA THR A 58 -26.64 -42.12 7.64
C THR A 58 -27.66 -42.49 8.72
N ALA A 59 -28.87 -41.97 8.63
CA ALA A 59 -30.09 -42.72 8.93
C ALA A 59 -31.31 -41.87 8.60
N ALA A 60 -32.19 -42.46 7.79
CA ALA A 60 -33.54 -41.99 7.56
C ALA A 60 -34.36 -42.20 8.83
N ASP A 61 -34.95 -41.12 9.35
CA ASP A 61 -36.20 -41.19 10.11
C ASP A 61 -36.93 -39.85 9.96
N ARG A 62 -38.27 -39.90 9.91
CA ARG A 62 -39.13 -38.75 9.62
C ARG A 62 -38.73 -37.53 10.45
N SER A 63 -38.55 -36.37 9.81
CA SER A 63 -38.11 -35.14 10.47
C SER A 63 -38.97 -34.84 11.72
N PRO A 64 -38.40 -34.93 12.95
CA PRO A 64 -39.13 -34.61 14.17
C PRO A 64 -39.48 -33.11 14.18
N ALA A 65 -40.63 -32.77 14.77
CA ALA A 65 -41.01 -31.36 14.93
C ALA A 65 -39.98 -30.64 15.80
N ILE A 66 -39.46 -29.51 15.31
CA ILE A 66 -38.52 -28.66 16.02
C ILE A 66 -39.27 -28.02 17.20
N VAL A 67 -38.89 -28.38 18.43
CA VAL A 67 -39.56 -27.88 19.64
C VAL A 67 -38.81 -26.66 20.17
N LEU A 68 -39.51 -25.53 20.25
CA LEU A 68 -38.95 -24.26 20.73
C LEU A 68 -39.32 -24.05 22.21
N VAL A 69 -38.36 -24.26 23.12
CA VAL A 69 -38.60 -24.22 24.58
C VAL A 69 -37.86 -23.04 25.22
N ASP A 70 -38.46 -22.39 26.23
CA ASP A 70 -37.94 -21.14 26.82
C ASP A 70 -36.50 -21.19 27.38
N TYR A 71 -36.01 -22.37 27.77
CA TYR A 71 -34.63 -22.52 28.28
C TYR A 71 -33.62 -22.91 27.20
N ALA A 72 -34.07 -23.14 25.95
CA ALA A 72 -33.17 -23.52 24.87
C ALA A 72 -32.38 -22.30 24.39
N PRO A 73 -31.02 -22.37 24.33
CA PRO A 73 -30.23 -21.32 23.71
C PRO A 73 -30.48 -21.30 22.19
N ALA A 74 -30.06 -20.23 21.52
CA ALA A 74 -30.06 -20.19 20.06
C ALA A 74 -29.33 -21.40 19.45
N PHE A 75 -29.96 -22.09 18.50
CA PHE A 75 -29.44 -23.30 17.88
C PHE A 75 -29.66 -23.31 16.36
N GLU A 76 -28.80 -24.02 15.65
CA GLU A 76 -28.89 -24.24 14.20
C GLU A 76 -29.56 -25.59 13.92
N VAL A 77 -30.38 -25.67 12.87
CA VAL A 77 -31.11 -26.90 12.52
C VAL A 77 -30.13 -27.93 11.99
N SER A 78 -29.92 -29.00 12.76
CA SER A 78 -29.06 -30.13 12.39
C SER A 78 -29.83 -31.38 11.95
N SER A 79 -31.17 -31.34 11.97
CA SER A 79 -32.03 -32.45 11.53
C SER A 79 -32.33 -32.37 10.04
N ASP A 80 -32.56 -33.52 9.40
CA ASP A 80 -32.99 -33.61 8.00
C ASP A 80 -34.26 -32.77 7.77
N MET A 81 -34.27 -32.00 6.68
CA MET A 81 -35.35 -31.09 6.33
C MET A 81 -36.05 -31.56 5.05
N ALA A 82 -37.35 -31.34 4.99
CA ALA A 82 -38.13 -31.58 3.78
C ALA A 82 -37.91 -30.43 2.79
N VAL A 83 -37.29 -30.74 1.65
CA VAL A 83 -36.89 -29.76 0.63
C VAL A 83 -37.48 -30.14 -0.74
N TRP A 84 -38.00 -29.16 -1.46
CA TRP A 84 -38.47 -29.31 -2.84
C TRP A 84 -37.78 -28.28 -3.74
N LEU A 85 -36.99 -28.75 -4.72
CA LEU A 85 -36.40 -27.92 -5.76
C LEU A 85 -37.34 -27.87 -6.98
N GLU A 86 -37.95 -26.71 -7.21
CA GLU A 86 -38.80 -26.46 -8.37
C GLU A 86 -37.94 -26.01 -9.56
N PRO A 87 -38.05 -26.63 -10.75
CA PRO A 87 -37.33 -26.22 -11.97
C PRO A 87 -37.87 -24.92 -12.61
N GLY A 88 -38.43 -24.01 -11.81
CA GLY A 88 -39.08 -22.78 -12.25
C GLY A 88 -39.33 -21.77 -11.11
N ARG A 89 -40.07 -20.71 -11.42
CA ARG A 89 -40.44 -19.61 -10.48
C ARG A 89 -41.96 -19.48 -10.26
N GLN A 90 -42.76 -20.46 -10.66
CA GLN A 90 -44.21 -20.29 -10.83
C GLN A 90 -45.05 -20.85 -9.68
N ALA A 91 -44.53 -21.78 -8.87
CA ALA A 91 -45.33 -22.32 -7.77
C ALA A 91 -45.68 -21.24 -6.74
N THR A 92 -46.96 -21.14 -6.42
CA THR A 92 -47.47 -20.36 -5.29
C THR A 92 -47.56 -21.23 -4.05
N ILE A 93 -47.61 -20.60 -2.87
CA ILE A 93 -47.75 -21.32 -1.59
C ILE A 93 -48.92 -22.32 -1.60
N ASP A 94 -50.04 -21.95 -2.22
CA ASP A 94 -51.23 -22.81 -2.33
C ASP A 94 -50.98 -24.09 -3.16
N GLN A 95 -50.11 -24.04 -4.16
CA GLN A 95 -49.73 -25.20 -4.98
C GLN A 95 -48.70 -26.09 -4.25
N VAL A 96 -47.80 -25.46 -3.48
CA VAL A 96 -46.79 -26.14 -2.66
C VAL A 96 -47.46 -26.99 -1.58
N ILE A 97 -48.46 -26.44 -0.89
CA ILE A 97 -49.21 -27.14 0.16
C ILE A 97 -49.95 -28.37 -0.40
N LYS A 98 -50.50 -28.26 -1.62
CA LYS A 98 -51.22 -29.36 -2.28
C LYS A 98 -50.32 -30.49 -2.79
N SER A 99 -49.00 -30.30 -2.80
CA SER A 99 -48.04 -31.24 -3.39
C SER A 99 -47.00 -31.77 -2.39
N PRO A 100 -47.38 -32.34 -1.23
CA PRO A 100 -46.42 -32.76 -0.20
C PRO A 100 -45.50 -33.90 -0.66
N ALA A 101 -45.89 -34.68 -1.68
CA ALA A 101 -45.10 -35.78 -2.23
C ALA A 101 -43.85 -35.34 -3.03
N LYS A 102 -43.73 -34.04 -3.37
CA LYS A 102 -42.56 -33.51 -4.08
C LYS A 102 -41.39 -33.14 -3.18
N PHE A 103 -41.60 -33.18 -1.86
CA PHE A 103 -40.55 -32.92 -0.88
C PHE A 103 -39.68 -34.16 -0.67
N ILE A 104 -38.36 -33.95 -0.74
CA ILE A 104 -37.33 -34.95 -0.48
C ILE A 104 -36.66 -34.55 0.84
N GLU A 105 -36.43 -35.52 1.73
CA GLU A 105 -35.65 -35.29 2.95
C GLU A 105 -34.17 -35.19 2.57
N LEU A 106 -33.57 -34.04 2.88
CA LEU A 106 -32.16 -33.76 2.62
C LEU A 106 -31.49 -33.32 3.92
N SER A 107 -30.26 -33.77 4.11
CA SER A 107 -29.45 -33.35 5.24
C SER A 107 -29.19 -31.85 5.17
N PRO A 108 -29.19 -31.16 6.32
CA PRO A 108 -29.07 -29.70 6.38
C PRO A 108 -27.79 -29.17 5.74
N ASP A 109 -26.72 -29.96 5.71
CA ASP A 109 -25.43 -29.59 5.11
C ASP A 109 -25.32 -29.85 3.59
N ALA A 110 -26.32 -30.50 2.97
CA ALA A 110 -26.27 -30.82 1.55
C ALA A 110 -26.45 -29.55 0.69
N GLN A 111 -25.44 -29.24 -0.12
CA GLN A 111 -25.54 -28.14 -1.08
C GLN A 111 -26.62 -28.41 -2.12
N GLN A 112 -27.46 -27.41 -2.35
CA GLN A 112 -28.51 -27.47 -3.37
C GLN A 112 -27.98 -26.90 -4.69
N GLU A 113 -28.26 -27.58 -5.80
CA GLU A 113 -27.99 -27.08 -7.15
C GLU A 113 -28.96 -25.93 -7.50
N MET A 114 -28.66 -24.75 -6.99
CA MET A 114 -29.46 -23.55 -7.20
C MET A 114 -28.99 -22.82 -8.45
N ARG A 115 -29.96 -22.47 -9.30
CA ARG A 115 -29.77 -21.65 -10.49
C ARG A 115 -30.79 -20.53 -10.45
N ASP A 116 -30.53 -19.46 -11.19
CA ASP A 116 -31.47 -18.33 -11.30
C ASP A 116 -32.89 -18.79 -11.75
N SER A 117 -32.99 -19.89 -12.49
CA SER A 117 -34.26 -20.45 -12.98
C SER A 117 -35.08 -21.22 -11.93
N ASN A 118 -34.47 -21.66 -10.82
CA ASN A 118 -35.07 -22.62 -9.90
C ASN A 118 -35.46 -21.96 -8.57
N THR A 119 -36.48 -22.50 -7.92
CA THR A 119 -36.94 -22.04 -6.60
C THR A 119 -36.82 -23.17 -5.60
N LEU A 120 -36.17 -22.92 -4.47
CA LEU A 120 -36.05 -23.88 -3.39
C LEU A 120 -37.16 -23.63 -2.36
N TRP A 121 -37.96 -24.67 -2.10
CA TRP A 121 -38.97 -24.67 -1.05
C TRP A 121 -38.50 -25.56 0.09
N MET A 122 -38.47 -25.03 1.31
CA MET A 122 -38.15 -25.79 2.51
C MET A 122 -39.37 -25.80 3.43
N ARG A 123 -39.74 -26.98 3.93
CA ARG A 123 -40.83 -27.16 4.90
C ARG A 123 -40.23 -27.50 6.25
N LEU A 124 -40.61 -26.73 7.27
CA LEU A 124 -40.20 -26.94 8.65
C LEU A 124 -41.43 -27.12 9.51
N ARG A 125 -41.42 -28.17 10.33
CA ARG A 125 -42.49 -28.43 11.31
C ARG A 125 -42.02 -27.96 12.68
N ILE A 126 -42.72 -26.99 13.25
CA ILE A 126 -42.34 -26.33 14.50
C ILE A 126 -43.43 -26.54 15.55
N ARG A 127 -43.02 -26.81 16.80
CA ARG A 127 -43.90 -26.88 17.96
C ARG A 127 -43.44 -25.87 19.01
N ARG A 128 -44.33 -24.94 19.38
CA ARG A 128 -44.15 -24.08 20.55
C ARG A 128 -44.96 -24.65 21.73
N PRO A 129 -44.34 -25.12 22.82
CA PRO A 129 -45.05 -25.61 24.01
C PRO A 129 -45.95 -24.53 24.62
N VAL A 130 -47.05 -24.94 25.25
CA VAL A 130 -48.01 -24.01 25.90
C VAL A 130 -47.36 -23.19 27.03
N ALA A 131 -46.37 -23.77 27.71
CA ALA A 131 -45.62 -23.10 28.76
C ALA A 131 -44.64 -22.02 28.24
N SER A 132 -44.37 -21.98 26.93
CA SER A 132 -43.34 -21.10 26.36
C SER A 132 -43.86 -19.68 26.11
N GLN A 133 -43.35 -18.69 26.84
CA GLN A 133 -43.68 -17.27 26.63
C GLN A 133 -42.72 -16.55 25.70
N GLN A 134 -41.55 -17.12 25.38
CA GLN A 134 -40.57 -16.45 24.55
C GLN A 134 -41.00 -16.26 23.10
N VAL A 135 -40.66 -15.09 22.55
CA VAL A 135 -40.76 -14.81 21.12
C VAL A 135 -39.51 -15.34 20.43
N TRP A 136 -39.71 -16.15 19.40
CA TRP A 136 -38.63 -16.76 18.63
C TRP A 136 -38.46 -16.04 17.30
N THR A 137 -37.22 -16.00 16.84
CA THR A 137 -36.84 -15.45 15.54
C THR A 137 -36.16 -16.54 14.73
N LEU A 138 -36.43 -16.57 13.43
CA LEU A 138 -35.71 -17.38 12.47
C LEU A 138 -34.71 -16.47 11.76
N ASN A 139 -33.45 -16.88 11.74
CA ASN A 139 -32.41 -16.13 11.06
C ASN A 139 -31.60 -17.01 10.09
N ILE A 140 -31.22 -16.38 8.98
CA ILE A 140 -30.41 -16.99 7.93
C ILE A 140 -29.17 -16.11 7.77
N PRO A 141 -28.01 -16.48 8.33
CA PRO A 141 -26.81 -15.65 8.37
C PRO A 141 -26.09 -15.47 7.02
N LEU A 142 -26.83 -15.35 5.91
CA LEU A 142 -26.36 -15.17 4.54
C LEU A 142 -26.81 -13.80 3.97
N PRO A 143 -25.99 -12.75 4.05
CA PRO A 143 -26.36 -11.40 3.58
C PRO A 143 -26.55 -11.33 2.05
N PHE A 144 -25.91 -12.24 1.32
CA PHE A 144 -25.91 -12.29 -0.15
C PHE A 144 -27.01 -13.16 -0.73
N ILE A 145 -27.94 -13.67 0.05
CA ILE A 145 -29.01 -14.48 -0.53
C ILE A 145 -29.95 -13.58 -1.35
N ASP A 146 -30.33 -14.02 -2.55
CA ASP A 146 -31.06 -13.16 -3.48
C ASP A 146 -32.45 -12.80 -2.97
N SER A 147 -33.23 -13.81 -2.59
CA SER A 147 -34.54 -13.60 -1.97
C SER A 147 -34.93 -14.77 -1.08
N VAL A 148 -35.45 -14.45 0.10
CA VAL A 148 -36.08 -15.39 1.02
C VAL A 148 -37.45 -14.84 1.39
N VAL A 149 -38.47 -15.68 1.26
CA VAL A 149 -39.83 -15.39 1.73
C VAL A 149 -40.25 -16.45 2.72
N LEU A 150 -40.55 -16.04 3.96
CA LEU A 150 -41.14 -16.89 4.98
C LEU A 150 -42.66 -16.81 4.89
N TYR A 151 -43.30 -17.96 4.72
CA TYR A 151 -44.75 -18.13 4.81
C TYR A 151 -45.11 -18.83 6.12
N GLN A 152 -45.93 -18.16 6.94
CA GLN A 152 -46.43 -18.70 8.20
C GLN A 152 -47.96 -18.56 8.29
N PRO A 153 -48.66 -19.52 8.92
CA PRO A 153 -50.11 -19.48 9.04
C PRO A 153 -50.55 -18.41 10.05
N ASP A 154 -51.50 -17.58 9.66
CA ASP A 154 -52.14 -16.58 10.50
C ASP A 154 -53.19 -17.22 11.44
N LYS A 155 -53.67 -16.45 12.43
CA LYS A 155 -54.75 -16.84 13.34
C LYS A 155 -56.04 -17.23 12.61
N ASN A 156 -56.27 -16.66 11.41
CA ASN A 156 -57.45 -16.89 10.58
C ASN A 156 -57.27 -18.02 9.55
N GLY A 157 -56.12 -18.70 9.52
CA GLY A 157 -55.81 -19.75 8.55
C GLY A 157 -55.32 -19.23 7.18
N SER A 158 -55.25 -17.92 6.97
CA SER A 158 -54.55 -17.28 5.83
C SER A 158 -53.03 -17.32 6.00
N TRP A 159 -52.26 -17.16 4.94
CA TRP A 159 -50.80 -17.13 5.01
C TRP A 159 -50.27 -15.71 5.08
N THR A 160 -49.38 -15.44 6.05
CA THR A 160 -48.61 -14.18 6.09
C THR A 160 -47.22 -14.42 5.51
N ALA A 161 -46.77 -13.50 4.65
CA ALA A 161 -45.47 -13.56 4.01
C ALA A 161 -44.56 -12.47 4.57
N GLN A 162 -43.34 -12.84 4.96
CA GLN A 162 -42.27 -11.90 5.29
C GLN A 162 -41.13 -12.08 4.28
N SER A 163 -40.60 -10.99 3.74
CA SER A 163 -39.58 -11.02 2.68
C SER A 163 -38.28 -10.34 3.13
N ALA A 164 -37.16 -10.92 2.69
CA ALA A 164 -35.82 -10.36 2.84
C ALA A 164 -34.91 -10.88 1.73
N GLY A 165 -33.82 -10.18 1.42
CA GLY A 165 -32.83 -10.64 0.43
C GLY A 165 -32.20 -9.49 -0.36
N ASN A 166 -31.10 -9.79 -1.03
CA ASN A 166 -30.24 -8.81 -1.68
C ASN A 166 -30.89 -8.17 -2.94
N GLN A 167 -31.91 -8.82 -3.53
CA GLN A 167 -32.66 -8.33 -4.70
C GLN A 167 -33.75 -7.33 -4.29
N LEU A 168 -33.98 -7.18 -2.99
CA LEU A 168 -34.86 -6.17 -2.43
C LEU A 168 -33.99 -5.14 -1.69
N PRO A 169 -34.14 -3.84 -1.97
CA PRO A 169 -33.66 -2.79 -1.09
C PRO A 169 -34.02 -3.09 0.37
N GLN A 170 -33.05 -2.92 1.27
CA GLN A 170 -33.17 -3.33 2.68
C GLN A 170 -34.33 -2.61 3.39
N ALA A 171 -34.70 -1.42 2.92
CA ALA A 171 -35.88 -0.68 3.40
C ALA A 171 -37.21 -1.43 3.24
N MET A 172 -37.29 -2.33 2.25
CA MET A 172 -38.48 -3.16 1.98
C MET A 172 -38.45 -4.52 2.68
N TRP A 173 -37.40 -4.81 3.46
CA TRP A 173 -37.37 -6.03 4.25
C TRP A 173 -38.37 -5.94 5.39
N SER A 174 -39.05 -7.04 5.69
CA SER A 174 -40.01 -7.09 6.79
C SER A 174 -39.36 -6.74 8.14
N LYS A 175 -38.09 -7.09 8.32
CA LYS A 175 -37.27 -6.72 9.49
C LYS A 175 -35.91 -6.22 9.04
N HIS A 176 -35.51 -5.05 9.54
CA HIS A 176 -34.20 -4.48 9.25
C HIS A 176 -33.12 -5.21 10.07
N SER A 177 -32.24 -5.93 9.38
CA SER A 177 -31.15 -6.70 10.00
C SER A 177 -29.99 -6.86 9.00
N LEU A 178 -28.80 -7.26 9.47
CA LEU A 178 -27.59 -7.44 8.64
C LEU A 178 -27.73 -8.55 7.58
N TYR A 179 -28.63 -9.48 7.82
CA TYR A 179 -28.95 -10.62 6.99
C TYR A 179 -30.42 -11.00 7.23
N PRO A 180 -31.05 -11.82 6.38
CA PRO A 180 -32.46 -12.18 6.51
C PRO A 180 -32.82 -12.68 7.90
N GLU A 181 -33.80 -12.01 8.51
CA GLU A 181 -34.30 -12.29 9.84
C GLU A 181 -35.82 -12.14 9.83
N PHE A 182 -36.52 -13.09 10.44
CA PHE A 182 -37.97 -13.17 10.43
C PHE A 182 -38.51 -13.43 11.84
N ASP A 183 -39.62 -12.79 12.16
CA ASP A 183 -40.31 -12.98 13.43
C ASP A 183 -41.32 -14.15 13.31
N LEU A 184 -41.27 -15.10 14.24
CA LEU A 184 -42.12 -16.29 14.21
C LEU A 184 -43.39 -16.08 15.04
N ASN A 185 -44.53 -15.95 14.37
CA ASN A 185 -45.84 -15.78 15.02
C ASN A 185 -46.51 -17.14 15.27
N LEU A 186 -45.92 -17.95 16.16
CA LEU A 186 -46.36 -19.32 16.42
C LEU A 186 -47.53 -19.39 17.41
N GLN A 187 -48.53 -20.22 17.12
CA GLN A 187 -49.59 -20.55 18.10
C GLN A 187 -49.08 -21.58 19.11
N THR A 188 -49.49 -21.43 20.37
CA THR A 188 -49.07 -22.31 21.46
C THR A 188 -49.75 -23.69 21.37
N GLY A 189 -49.00 -24.74 21.64
CA GLY A 189 -49.50 -26.11 21.83
C GLY A 189 -49.86 -26.90 20.57
N ARG A 190 -49.72 -26.33 19.37
CA ARG A 190 -49.97 -27.04 18.09
C ARG A 190 -48.70 -27.14 17.26
N ASP A 191 -48.61 -28.21 16.48
CA ASP A 191 -47.60 -28.32 15.41
C ASP A 191 -48.01 -27.40 14.27
N GLN A 192 -47.09 -26.56 13.83
CA GLN A 192 -47.30 -25.66 12.70
C GLN A 192 -46.23 -25.91 11.65
N ASP A 193 -46.67 -26.04 10.40
CA ASP A 193 -45.77 -26.09 9.26
C ASP A 193 -45.51 -24.67 8.77
N ILE A 194 -44.25 -24.28 8.69
CA ILE A 194 -43.80 -23.06 8.02
C ILE A 194 -43.09 -23.43 6.72
N TYR A 195 -43.21 -22.56 5.73
CA TYR A 195 -42.57 -22.74 4.43
C TYR A 195 -41.62 -21.59 4.15
N LEU A 196 -40.42 -21.93 3.70
CA LEU A 196 -39.40 -20.98 3.26
C LEU A 196 -39.23 -21.12 1.76
N GLN A 197 -39.42 -20.02 1.05
CA GLN A 197 -39.09 -19.90 -0.36
C GLN A 197 -37.74 -19.21 -0.48
N VAL A 198 -36.76 -19.89 -1.07
CA VAL A 198 -35.41 -19.37 -1.25
C VAL A 198 -35.05 -19.37 -2.72
N ARG A 199 -34.52 -18.25 -3.20
CA ARG A 199 -33.96 -18.11 -4.54
C ARG A 199 -32.54 -17.60 -4.44
N ASN A 200 -31.69 -18.13 -5.29
CA ASN A 200 -30.30 -17.72 -5.38
C ASN A 200 -29.68 -18.17 -6.72
N PHE A 201 -28.78 -17.37 -7.27
CA PHE A 201 -28.10 -17.69 -8.53
C PHE A 201 -26.95 -18.70 -8.42
N LYS A 202 -26.46 -19.02 -7.20
CA LYS A 202 -25.37 -19.97 -6.94
C LYS A 202 -25.74 -21.02 -5.89
N ASN A 203 -25.06 -22.16 -5.92
CA ASN A 203 -25.23 -23.22 -4.92
C ASN A 203 -24.89 -22.71 -3.52
N LEU A 204 -25.75 -23.00 -2.55
CA LEU A 204 -25.59 -22.60 -1.16
C LEU A 204 -26.01 -23.72 -0.21
N ASN A 205 -25.30 -23.80 0.90
CA ASN A 205 -25.84 -24.37 2.14
C ASN A 205 -26.58 -23.22 2.87
N ILE A 206 -27.81 -23.46 3.30
CA ILE A 206 -28.68 -22.47 3.94
C ILE A 206 -28.77 -22.79 5.44
N PRO A 207 -27.90 -22.19 6.27
CA PRO A 207 -27.96 -22.38 7.72
C PRO A 207 -29.24 -21.75 8.26
N LEU A 208 -30.11 -22.57 8.86
CA LEU A 208 -31.34 -22.12 9.50
C LEU A 208 -31.12 -22.10 11.01
N ARG A 209 -31.19 -20.93 11.62
CA ARG A 209 -30.96 -20.78 13.05
C ARG A 209 -32.18 -20.17 13.73
N PHE A 210 -32.52 -20.74 14.89
CA PHE A 210 -33.61 -20.30 15.74
C PHE A 210 -33.00 -19.67 16.99
N ALA A 211 -33.45 -18.46 17.32
CA ALA A 211 -32.96 -17.74 18.49
C ALA A 211 -34.11 -17.03 19.22
N PRO A 212 -34.13 -17.04 20.57
CA PRO A 212 -35.01 -16.17 21.33
C PRO A 212 -34.73 -14.70 20.99
N ALA A 213 -35.77 -13.89 20.84
CA ALA A 213 -35.66 -12.49 20.39
C ALA A 213 -34.70 -11.67 21.28
N LEU A 214 -34.78 -11.83 22.60
CA LEU A 214 -33.90 -11.13 23.55
C LEU A 214 -32.42 -11.48 23.34
N GLN A 215 -32.10 -12.77 23.17
CA GLN A 215 -30.74 -13.23 22.92
C GLN A 215 -30.24 -12.73 21.56
N ARG A 216 -31.13 -12.73 20.55
CA ARG A 216 -30.83 -12.25 19.21
C ARG A 216 -30.50 -10.76 19.18
N ASP A 217 -31.27 -9.93 19.90
CA ASP A 217 -31.02 -8.49 19.96
C ASP A 217 -29.69 -8.19 20.67
N ALA A 218 -29.36 -8.91 21.75
CA ALA A 218 -28.05 -8.81 22.40
C ALA A 218 -26.89 -9.22 21.47
N GLN A 219 -27.06 -10.32 20.72
CA GLN A 219 -26.08 -10.75 19.72
C GLN A 219 -25.94 -9.72 18.59
N ARG A 220 -27.05 -9.13 18.13
CA ARG A 220 -27.04 -8.10 17.08
C ARG A 220 -26.23 -6.87 17.51
N LEU A 221 -26.40 -6.41 18.75
CA LEU A 221 -25.63 -5.30 19.31
C LEU A 221 -24.13 -5.62 19.35
N ALA A 222 -23.76 -6.83 19.77
CA ALA A 222 -22.37 -7.28 19.79
C ALA A 222 -21.76 -7.37 18.37
N GLU A 223 -22.52 -7.89 17.40
CA GLU A 223 -22.12 -7.95 15.99
C GLU A 223 -21.88 -6.56 15.41
N PHE A 224 -22.78 -5.61 15.65
CA PHE A 224 -22.62 -4.22 15.21
C PHE A 224 -21.43 -3.53 15.88
N ALA A 225 -21.22 -3.74 17.18
CA ALA A 225 -20.07 -3.18 17.89
C ALA A 225 -18.75 -3.73 17.32
N ALA A 226 -18.65 -5.05 17.11
CA ALA A 226 -17.46 -5.69 16.55
C ALA A 226 -17.17 -5.21 15.11
N LEU A 227 -18.21 -5.14 14.26
CA LEU A 227 -18.07 -4.63 12.89
C LEU A 227 -17.71 -3.15 12.87
N GLY A 228 -18.25 -2.35 13.80
CA GLY A 228 -17.92 -0.93 13.96
C GLY A 228 -16.44 -0.72 14.29
N VAL A 229 -15.88 -1.53 15.20
CA VAL A 229 -14.45 -1.48 15.52
C VAL A 229 -13.60 -1.88 14.31
N ILE A 230 -13.97 -2.96 13.61
CA ILE A 230 -13.25 -3.43 12.41
C ILE A 230 -13.26 -2.36 11.32
N LEU A 231 -14.44 -1.87 10.93
CA LEU A 231 -14.58 -0.84 9.89
C LEU A 231 -13.92 0.48 10.30
N GLY A 232 -14.04 0.89 11.56
CA GLY A 232 -13.36 2.08 12.09
C GLY A 232 -11.84 1.96 11.99
N SER A 233 -11.27 0.79 12.28
CA SER A 233 -9.82 0.56 12.12
C SER A 233 -9.36 0.68 10.66
N LEU A 234 -10.15 0.20 9.70
CA LEU A 234 -9.83 0.28 8.28
C LEU A 234 -10.01 1.71 7.72
N MET A 235 -11.02 2.44 8.21
CA MET A 235 -11.19 3.87 7.94
C MET A 235 -10.06 4.71 8.53
N SER A 236 -9.54 4.34 9.69
CA SER A 236 -8.37 5.02 10.27
C SER A 236 -7.12 4.85 9.39
N LEU A 237 -6.92 3.66 8.79
CA LEU A 237 -5.87 3.44 7.78
C LEU A 237 -6.03 4.37 6.58
N ALA A 238 -7.25 4.47 6.04
CA ALA A 238 -7.52 5.34 4.90
C ALA A 238 -7.23 6.81 5.23
N LEU A 239 -7.70 7.28 6.39
CA LEU A 239 -7.48 8.64 6.87
C LEU A 239 -5.99 8.93 7.12
N LEU A 240 -5.28 8.05 7.82
CA LEU A 240 -3.84 8.19 8.06
C LEU A 240 -3.05 8.20 6.76
N SER A 241 -3.43 7.35 5.79
CA SER A 241 -2.79 7.33 4.47
C SER A 241 -3.07 8.61 3.69
N LEU A 242 -4.25 9.22 3.84
CA LEU A 242 -4.58 10.51 3.24
C LEU A 242 -3.77 11.67 3.87
N ILE A 243 -3.63 11.69 5.19
CA ILE A 243 -2.79 12.67 5.89
C ILE A 243 -1.34 12.55 5.42
N ARG A 244 -0.80 11.32 5.37
CA ARG A 244 0.54 11.05 4.85
C ARG A 244 0.71 11.47 3.39
N PHE A 245 -0.34 11.35 2.57
CA PHE A 245 -0.34 11.84 1.19
C PHE A 245 -0.29 13.37 1.14
N ALA A 246 -1.03 14.06 2.01
CA ALA A 246 -1.00 15.52 2.08
C ALA A 246 0.41 16.05 2.44
N GLU A 247 1.11 15.35 3.33
CA GLU A 247 2.48 15.68 3.76
C GLU A 247 3.54 15.34 2.71
N HIS A 248 3.54 14.10 2.18
CA HIS A 248 4.62 13.58 1.34
C HIS A 248 4.36 13.68 -0.15
N ARG A 249 3.13 13.96 -0.58
CA ARG A 249 2.66 14.01 -1.99
C ARG A 249 3.07 12.78 -2.82
N ASN A 250 3.13 11.62 -2.17
CA ASN A 250 3.60 10.37 -2.75
C ASN A 250 2.45 9.46 -3.21
N ARG A 251 2.54 8.92 -4.42
CA ARG A 251 1.48 8.09 -5.04
C ARG A 251 1.12 6.84 -4.22
N ALA A 252 2.10 6.24 -3.54
CA ALA A 252 1.86 5.04 -2.72
C ALA A 252 0.90 5.32 -1.55
N ASP A 253 0.96 6.50 -0.94
CA ASP A 253 0.07 6.89 0.16
C ASP A 253 -1.37 7.11 -0.36
N LEU A 254 -1.53 7.65 -1.57
CA LEU A 254 -2.84 7.79 -2.21
C LEU A 254 -3.45 6.43 -2.59
N LEU A 255 -2.65 5.51 -3.15
CA LEU A 255 -3.09 4.14 -3.43
C LEU A 255 -3.45 3.38 -2.15
N ALA A 256 -2.70 3.60 -1.05
CA ALA A 256 -3.02 3.01 0.25
C ALA A 256 -4.35 3.55 0.82
N CYS A 257 -4.64 4.84 0.63
CA CYS A 257 -5.93 5.42 0.97
C CYS A 257 -7.08 4.80 0.16
N ALA A 258 -6.93 4.72 -1.17
CA ALA A 258 -7.92 4.11 -2.06
C ALA A 258 -8.16 2.63 -1.71
N TYR A 259 -7.08 1.88 -1.45
CA TYR A 259 -7.15 0.50 -0.97
C TYR A 259 -7.88 0.41 0.37
N GLY A 260 -7.55 1.26 1.36
CA GLY A 260 -8.19 1.32 2.67
C GLY A 260 -9.70 1.57 2.61
N LEU A 261 -10.14 2.50 1.76
CA LEU A 261 -11.55 2.76 1.50
C LEU A 261 -12.23 1.55 0.85
N SER A 262 -11.60 0.98 -0.18
CA SER A 262 -12.14 -0.16 -0.93
C SER A 262 -12.27 -1.43 -0.08
N ILE A 263 -11.28 -1.74 0.76
CA ILE A 263 -11.32 -2.91 1.64
C ILE A 263 -12.37 -2.74 2.75
N SER A 264 -12.55 -1.53 3.28
CA SER A 264 -13.60 -1.22 4.25
C SER A 264 -14.98 -1.46 3.66
N LEU A 265 -15.18 -0.96 2.45
CA LEU A 265 -16.42 -1.14 1.71
C LEU A 265 -16.68 -2.61 1.36
N THR A 266 -15.63 -3.36 1.03
CA THR A 266 -15.71 -4.80 0.76
C THR A 266 -16.13 -5.57 2.01
N ILE A 267 -15.53 -5.28 3.17
CA ILE A 267 -15.91 -5.91 4.44
C ILE A 267 -17.32 -5.53 4.85
N ALA A 268 -17.71 -4.27 4.67
CA ALA A 268 -19.09 -3.83 4.91
C ALA A 268 -20.07 -4.61 4.03
N ALA A 269 -19.76 -4.80 2.73
CA ALA A 269 -20.61 -5.54 1.81
C ALA A 269 -20.72 -7.03 2.17
N MET A 270 -19.59 -7.65 2.49
CA MET A 270 -19.54 -9.06 2.89
C MET A 270 -20.35 -9.36 4.16
N ASN A 271 -20.51 -8.38 5.05
CA ASN A 271 -21.28 -8.48 6.29
C ASN A 271 -22.71 -7.90 6.18
N GLY A 272 -23.17 -7.47 4.99
CA GLY A 272 -24.51 -6.90 4.79
C GLY A 272 -24.70 -5.49 5.35
N VAL A 273 -23.63 -4.80 5.72
CA VAL A 273 -23.64 -3.46 6.30
C VAL A 273 -23.81 -2.36 5.24
N THR A 274 -23.38 -2.60 3.99
CA THR A 274 -23.45 -1.57 2.91
C THR A 274 -24.86 -1.09 2.62
N GLY A 275 -25.85 -2.00 2.59
CA GLY A 275 -27.25 -1.63 2.39
C GLY A 275 -27.77 -0.69 3.48
N ALA A 276 -27.30 -0.88 4.73
CA ALA A 276 -27.74 -0.11 5.87
C ALA A 276 -27.08 1.29 5.91
N LEU A 277 -25.82 1.40 5.48
CA LEU A 277 -25.04 2.65 5.59
C LEU A 277 -25.14 3.58 4.38
N LEU A 278 -25.11 3.04 3.14
CA LEU A 278 -24.86 3.84 1.93
C LEU A 278 -26.09 4.09 1.06
N GLY A 279 -27.21 3.43 1.35
CA GLY A 279 -28.45 3.64 0.62
C GLY A 279 -29.36 2.42 0.67
N SER A 280 -30.24 2.40 1.66
CA SER A 280 -31.26 1.35 1.87
C SER A 280 -32.22 1.17 0.69
N ASN A 281 -32.23 2.12 -0.26
CA ASN A 281 -33.14 2.20 -1.40
C ASN A 281 -32.51 1.82 -2.74
N THR A 282 -31.17 1.70 -2.83
CA THR A 282 -30.49 1.40 -4.10
C THR A 282 -30.14 -0.08 -4.21
N LEU A 283 -30.56 -0.71 -5.31
CA LEU A 283 -30.32 -2.13 -5.57
C LEU A 283 -28.84 -2.48 -5.78
N PHE A 284 -28.00 -1.51 -6.19
CA PHE A 284 -26.58 -1.76 -6.43
C PHE A 284 -25.85 -2.20 -5.16
N TRP A 285 -26.05 -1.48 -4.05
CA TRP A 285 -25.38 -1.74 -2.78
C TRP A 285 -25.83 -3.04 -2.11
N SER A 286 -27.04 -3.51 -2.42
CA SER A 286 -27.57 -4.79 -1.93
C SER A 286 -27.17 -5.95 -2.83
N SER A 287 -27.34 -5.85 -4.16
CA SER A 287 -27.17 -7.00 -5.08
C SER A 287 -25.75 -7.20 -5.61
N TYR A 288 -24.99 -6.12 -5.87
CA TYR A 288 -23.75 -6.21 -6.65
C TYR A 288 -22.48 -5.89 -5.85
N ALA A 289 -22.59 -5.13 -4.75
CA ALA A 289 -21.43 -4.70 -3.98
C ALA A 289 -20.56 -5.87 -3.52
N GLN A 290 -21.16 -6.98 -3.05
CA GLN A 290 -20.40 -8.12 -2.56
C GLN A 290 -19.61 -8.85 -3.65
N THR A 291 -20.08 -8.86 -4.90
CA THR A 291 -19.37 -9.52 -6.01
C THR A 291 -18.40 -8.58 -6.71
N ALA A 292 -18.71 -7.29 -6.79
CA ALA A 292 -17.90 -6.30 -7.51
C ALA A 292 -16.70 -5.76 -6.70
N LEU A 293 -16.84 -5.57 -5.38
CA LEU A 293 -15.80 -4.91 -4.58
C LEU A 293 -14.54 -5.75 -4.29
N PRO A 294 -14.62 -7.07 -4.05
CA PRO A 294 -13.41 -7.88 -3.83
C PRO A 294 -12.38 -7.83 -4.98
N PRO A 295 -12.73 -8.05 -6.27
CA PRO A 295 -11.75 -7.97 -7.36
C PRO A 295 -11.19 -6.54 -7.53
N PHE A 296 -12.01 -5.51 -7.31
CA PHE A 296 -11.56 -4.12 -7.35
C PHE A 296 -10.53 -3.81 -6.26
N THR A 297 -10.80 -4.26 -5.04
CA THR A 297 -9.87 -4.15 -3.90
C THR A 297 -8.58 -4.92 -4.13
N MET A 298 -8.66 -6.13 -4.70
CA MET A 298 -7.49 -6.93 -5.05
C MET A 298 -6.62 -6.22 -6.11
N GLY A 299 -7.24 -5.60 -7.11
CA GLY A 299 -6.51 -4.83 -8.11
C GLY A 299 -5.76 -3.63 -7.51
N LEU A 300 -6.41 -2.87 -6.64
CA LEU A 300 -5.76 -1.79 -5.88
C LEU A 300 -4.62 -2.30 -5.00
N ALA A 301 -4.79 -3.46 -4.36
CA ALA A 301 -3.74 -4.08 -3.56
C ALA A 301 -2.50 -4.37 -4.42
N LEU A 302 -2.65 -4.98 -5.61
CA LEU A 302 -1.52 -5.27 -6.49
C LEU A 302 -0.79 -4.01 -6.98
N LEU A 303 -1.53 -2.93 -7.26
CA LEU A 303 -0.93 -1.64 -7.60
C LEU A 303 -0.18 -1.01 -6.41
N LEU A 304 -0.70 -1.16 -5.19
CA LEU A 304 -0.01 -0.73 -3.98
C LEU A 304 1.27 -1.55 -3.75
N LEU A 305 1.22 -2.88 -3.93
CA LEU A 305 2.37 -3.78 -3.81
C LEU A 305 3.50 -3.39 -4.77
N ARG A 306 3.14 -3.02 -6.00
CA ARG A 306 4.06 -2.54 -7.03
C ARG A 306 4.83 -1.29 -6.57
N ASP A 307 4.10 -0.26 -6.14
CA ASP A 307 4.67 1.04 -5.77
C ASP A 307 5.47 0.98 -4.47
N LEU A 308 5.09 0.10 -3.53
CA LEU A 308 5.80 -0.09 -2.26
C LEU A 308 7.20 -0.68 -2.45
N TYR A 309 7.36 -1.66 -3.33
CA TYR A 309 8.64 -2.36 -3.49
C TYR A 309 9.52 -1.79 -4.62
N ALA A 310 9.03 -0.82 -5.41
CA ALA A 310 9.73 -0.32 -6.60
C ALA A 310 10.22 -1.48 -7.50
N ILE A 311 9.38 -2.50 -7.69
CA ILE A 311 9.66 -3.71 -8.50
C ILE A 311 10.18 -3.31 -9.90
N SER A 312 9.66 -2.19 -10.42
CA SER A 312 10.03 -1.57 -11.68
C SER A 312 11.54 -1.39 -11.88
N THR A 313 12.32 -1.17 -10.81
CA THR A 313 13.77 -0.93 -10.90
C THR A 313 14.60 -2.19 -11.12
N ARG A 314 14.11 -3.36 -10.69
CA ARG A 314 14.90 -4.61 -10.69
C ARG A 314 14.35 -5.69 -11.62
N HIS A 315 13.02 -5.76 -11.78
CA HIS A 315 12.36 -6.80 -12.57
C HIS A 315 11.17 -6.27 -13.38
N ARG A 316 11.45 -5.66 -14.52
CA ARG A 316 10.45 -5.10 -15.45
C ARG A 316 9.32 -6.06 -15.83
N ARG A 317 9.60 -7.35 -16.01
CA ARG A 317 8.56 -8.36 -16.35
C ARG A 317 7.53 -8.54 -15.24
N HIS A 318 7.97 -8.59 -13.98
CA HIS A 318 7.06 -8.74 -12.83
C HIS A 318 6.23 -7.47 -12.59
N ASP A 319 6.84 -6.29 -12.82
CA ASP A 319 6.12 -5.01 -12.77
C ASP A 319 4.95 -4.99 -13.76
N ILE A 320 5.22 -5.40 -15.01
CA ILE A 320 4.23 -5.48 -16.07
C ILE A 320 3.09 -6.46 -15.71
N VAL A 321 3.44 -7.66 -15.22
CA VAL A 321 2.44 -8.66 -14.81
C VAL A 321 1.54 -8.13 -13.69
N LEU A 322 2.09 -7.45 -12.68
CA LEU A 322 1.30 -6.88 -11.58
C LEU A 322 0.31 -5.81 -12.06
N VAL A 323 0.73 -4.93 -12.97
CA VAL A 323 -0.15 -3.89 -13.52
C VAL A 323 -1.28 -4.51 -14.33
N TYR A 324 -0.96 -5.39 -15.28
CA TYR A 324 -1.99 -5.99 -16.14
C TYR A 324 -2.97 -6.84 -15.32
N THR A 325 -2.48 -7.57 -14.32
CA THR A 325 -3.33 -8.42 -13.48
C THR A 325 -4.18 -7.61 -12.51
N GLY A 326 -3.63 -6.52 -11.96
CA GLY A 326 -4.40 -5.57 -11.15
C GLY A 326 -5.50 -4.89 -11.96
N CYS A 327 -5.17 -4.37 -13.15
CA CYS A 327 -6.15 -3.77 -14.05
C CYS A 327 -7.19 -4.78 -14.55
N ALA A 328 -6.78 -6.03 -14.87
CA ALA A 328 -7.70 -7.08 -15.27
C ALA A 328 -8.64 -7.49 -14.12
N ALA A 329 -8.16 -7.52 -12.88
CA ALA A 329 -9.01 -7.74 -11.71
C ALA A 329 -10.07 -6.65 -11.58
N MET A 330 -9.68 -5.38 -11.68
CA MET A 330 -10.66 -4.27 -11.64
C MET A 330 -11.62 -4.32 -12.83
N ALA A 331 -11.12 -4.57 -14.04
CA ALA A 331 -11.95 -4.65 -15.25
C ALA A 331 -12.92 -5.85 -15.23
N SER A 332 -12.60 -6.93 -14.49
CA SER A 332 -13.48 -8.09 -14.37
C SER A 332 -14.83 -7.76 -13.75
N THR A 333 -14.97 -6.67 -12.99
CA THR A 333 -16.27 -6.23 -12.46
C THR A 333 -17.24 -5.79 -13.55
N LEU A 334 -16.74 -5.32 -14.70
CA LEU A 334 -17.57 -4.94 -15.84
C LEU A 334 -18.29 -6.16 -16.44
N SER A 335 -17.80 -7.38 -16.18
CA SER A 335 -18.49 -8.61 -16.59
C SER A 335 -19.89 -8.74 -15.99
N LEU A 336 -20.15 -8.13 -14.82
CA LEU A 336 -21.48 -8.10 -14.19
C LEU A 336 -22.52 -7.33 -15.00
N LEU A 337 -22.08 -6.43 -15.89
CA LEU A 337 -22.95 -5.63 -16.76
C LEU A 337 -23.18 -6.29 -18.12
N LEU A 338 -22.25 -7.15 -18.56
CA LEU A 338 -22.20 -7.68 -19.93
C LEU A 338 -22.63 -9.15 -20.03
N LEU A 339 -22.47 -9.92 -18.96
CA LEU A 339 -22.67 -11.37 -18.95
C LEU A 339 -23.75 -11.78 -17.96
N ASP A 340 -24.23 -13.01 -18.11
CA ASP A 340 -25.07 -13.65 -17.10
C ASP A 340 -24.38 -13.71 -15.73
N ARG A 341 -25.14 -13.56 -14.64
CA ARG A 341 -24.61 -13.41 -13.28
C ARG A 341 -23.75 -14.61 -12.86
N ALA A 342 -24.15 -15.82 -13.25
CA ALA A 342 -23.40 -17.04 -12.95
C ALA A 342 -22.03 -17.06 -13.67
N LEU A 343 -22.00 -16.71 -14.95
CA LEU A 343 -20.77 -16.63 -15.75
C LEU A 343 -19.85 -15.49 -15.27
N ALA A 344 -20.41 -14.31 -14.98
CA ALA A 344 -19.67 -13.18 -14.43
C ALA A 344 -19.03 -13.54 -13.09
N HIS A 345 -19.78 -14.19 -12.18
CA HIS A 345 -19.26 -14.64 -10.90
C HIS A 345 -18.11 -15.64 -11.07
N LEU A 346 -18.22 -16.59 -12.01
CA LEU A 346 -17.15 -17.54 -12.31
C LEU A 346 -15.87 -16.83 -12.79
N ILE A 347 -15.99 -15.91 -13.74
CA ILE A 347 -14.86 -15.13 -14.27
C ILE A 347 -14.20 -14.32 -13.15
N ILE A 348 -15.00 -13.60 -12.34
CA ILE A 348 -14.50 -12.79 -11.22
C ILE A 348 -13.76 -13.68 -10.21
N THR A 349 -14.30 -14.86 -9.89
CA THR A 349 -13.68 -15.78 -8.93
C THR A 349 -12.33 -16.26 -9.43
N VAL A 350 -12.23 -16.67 -10.70
CA VAL A 350 -10.98 -17.12 -11.31
C VAL A 350 -9.95 -15.99 -11.38
N VAL A 351 -10.35 -14.81 -11.84
CA VAL A 351 -9.46 -13.64 -11.95
C VAL A 351 -8.97 -13.19 -10.57
N THR A 352 -9.84 -13.17 -9.56
CA THR A 352 -9.48 -12.80 -8.18
C THR A 352 -8.49 -13.79 -7.57
N LEU A 353 -8.70 -15.09 -7.78
CA LEU A 353 -7.77 -16.14 -7.33
C LEU A 353 -6.40 -15.97 -7.99
N PHE A 354 -6.39 -15.76 -9.30
CA PHE A 354 -5.15 -15.55 -10.06
C PHE A 354 -4.39 -14.31 -9.57
N ALA A 355 -5.10 -13.19 -9.39
CA ALA A 355 -4.54 -11.95 -8.84
C ALA A 355 -3.99 -12.14 -7.41
N ALA A 356 -4.71 -12.88 -6.55
CA ALA A 356 -4.26 -13.19 -5.19
C ALA A 356 -2.95 -14.02 -5.20
N CYS A 357 -2.86 -15.03 -6.07
CA CYS A 357 -1.64 -15.83 -6.26
C CYS A 357 -0.46 -14.97 -6.72
N ILE A 358 -0.67 -14.06 -7.67
CA ILE A 358 0.38 -13.16 -8.17
C ILE A 358 0.85 -12.20 -7.07
N GLY A 359 -0.08 -11.66 -6.27
CA GLY A 359 0.26 -10.81 -5.11
C GLY A 359 1.08 -11.57 -4.07
N LEU A 360 0.73 -12.83 -3.79
CA LEU A 360 1.47 -13.69 -2.87
C LEU A 360 2.89 -13.99 -3.39
N ILE A 361 3.02 -14.32 -4.68
CA ILE A 361 4.32 -14.54 -5.31
C ILE A 361 5.16 -13.25 -5.28
N GLY A 362 4.57 -12.11 -5.65
CA GLY A 362 5.23 -10.80 -5.64
C GLY A 362 5.74 -10.41 -4.24
N SER A 363 4.92 -10.61 -3.21
CA SER A 363 5.30 -10.34 -1.82
C SER A 363 6.36 -11.34 -1.30
N GLN A 364 6.33 -12.60 -1.73
CA GLN A 364 7.37 -13.58 -1.39
C GLN A 364 8.72 -13.24 -2.02
N LEU A 365 8.73 -12.82 -3.29
CA LEU A 365 9.95 -12.32 -3.94
C LEU A 365 10.50 -11.13 -3.15
N SER A 366 9.63 -10.21 -2.74
CA SER A 366 10.00 -9.04 -1.94
C SER A 366 10.71 -9.40 -0.63
N TRP A 367 10.28 -10.47 0.05
CA TRP A 367 10.97 -10.99 1.23
C TRP A 367 12.33 -11.62 0.87
N ARG A 368 12.42 -12.45 -0.17
CA ARG A 368 13.67 -13.14 -0.54
C ARG A 368 14.83 -12.18 -0.86
N PHE A 369 14.54 -11.02 -1.43
CA PHE A 369 15.55 -10.03 -1.79
C PHE A 369 15.97 -9.08 -0.65
N ARG A 370 15.67 -9.42 0.61
CA ARG A 370 16.07 -8.67 1.83
C ARG A 370 15.63 -7.20 1.84
N SER A 371 14.46 -6.88 1.26
CA SER A 371 13.86 -5.57 1.50
C SER A 371 13.51 -5.41 2.98
N SER A 372 13.67 -4.20 3.50
CA SER A 372 13.32 -3.81 4.87
C SER A 372 11.81 -3.99 5.16
N VAL A 373 11.00 -3.91 4.10
CA VAL A 373 9.53 -3.93 4.12
C VAL A 373 8.94 -5.33 3.81
N GLY A 374 9.65 -6.18 3.06
CA GLY A 374 9.06 -7.37 2.44
C GLY A 374 8.51 -8.43 3.39
N ARG A 375 9.07 -8.56 4.60
CA ARG A 375 8.55 -9.52 5.61
C ARG A 375 7.14 -9.15 6.08
N TRP A 376 6.93 -7.87 6.36
CA TRP A 376 5.66 -7.34 6.87
C TRP A 376 4.60 -7.35 5.79
N LEU A 377 5.00 -6.98 4.57
CA LEU A 377 4.16 -7.03 3.38
C LEU A 377 3.75 -8.46 3.03
N PHE A 378 4.65 -9.43 3.13
CA PHE A 378 4.31 -10.85 2.95
C PHE A 378 3.33 -11.34 4.01
N ALA A 379 3.54 -10.99 5.28
CA ALA A 379 2.63 -11.36 6.36
C ALA A 379 1.21 -10.80 6.15
N SER A 380 1.07 -9.54 5.72
CA SER A 380 -0.23 -8.95 5.42
C SER A 380 -0.91 -9.63 4.23
N TYR A 381 -0.16 -9.93 3.17
CA TYR A 381 -0.69 -10.61 1.98
C TYR A 381 -1.11 -12.05 2.23
N VAL A 382 -0.43 -12.76 3.12
CA VAL A 382 -0.84 -14.12 3.52
C VAL A 382 -2.22 -14.09 4.18
N LEU A 383 -2.48 -13.16 5.10
CA LEU A 383 -3.79 -13.02 5.74
C LEU A 383 -4.90 -12.77 4.71
N GLN A 384 -4.63 -11.91 3.72
CA GLN A 384 -5.56 -11.61 2.64
C GLN A 384 -5.76 -12.80 1.70
N PHE A 385 -4.68 -13.52 1.36
CA PHE A 385 -4.75 -14.71 0.52
C PHE A 385 -5.59 -15.81 1.18
N LEU A 386 -5.40 -16.06 2.48
CA LEU A 386 -6.20 -17.04 3.22
C LEU A 386 -7.69 -16.65 3.28
N ALA A 387 -7.99 -15.35 3.44
CA ALA A 387 -9.36 -14.85 3.38
C ALA A 387 -10.01 -15.12 2.01
N VAL A 388 -9.31 -14.81 0.91
CA VAL A 388 -9.80 -15.08 -0.46
C VAL A 388 -9.95 -16.58 -0.70
N LEU A 389 -8.98 -17.39 -0.27
CA LEU A 389 -9.03 -18.84 -0.41
C LEU A 389 -10.24 -19.44 0.32
N ARG A 390 -10.54 -18.96 1.54
CA ARG A 390 -11.74 -19.36 2.29
C ARG A 390 -13.02 -19.00 1.55
N LEU A 391 -13.14 -17.78 1.04
CA LEU A 391 -14.33 -17.34 0.30
C LEU A 391 -14.58 -18.19 -0.95
N ILE A 392 -13.51 -18.57 -1.64
CA ILE A 392 -13.61 -19.44 -2.81
C ILE A 392 -13.99 -20.87 -2.40
N ALA A 393 -13.37 -21.40 -1.36
CA ALA A 393 -13.68 -22.73 -0.84
C ALA A 393 -15.13 -22.84 -0.37
N GLU A 394 -15.65 -21.81 0.31
CA GLU A 394 -17.06 -21.66 0.66
C GLU A 394 -17.97 -21.63 -0.58
N SER A 395 -17.58 -20.86 -1.61
CA SER A 395 -18.36 -20.77 -2.86
C SER A 395 -18.46 -22.09 -3.63
N TRP A 396 -17.52 -23.02 -3.39
CA TRP A 396 -17.48 -24.35 -4.00
C TRP A 396 -17.96 -25.46 -3.07
N GLY A 397 -18.40 -25.14 -1.85
CA GLY A 397 -18.88 -26.14 -0.89
C GLY A 397 -17.80 -26.99 -0.23
N LEU A 398 -16.53 -26.58 -0.32
CA LEU A 398 -15.41 -27.28 0.32
C LEU A 398 -15.27 -26.96 1.82
N VAL A 399 -16.01 -25.97 2.31
CA VAL A 399 -15.97 -25.50 3.70
C VAL A 399 -17.40 -25.22 4.13
N PRO A 400 -17.81 -25.57 5.37
CA PRO A 400 -19.17 -25.32 5.83
C PRO A 400 -19.43 -23.83 6.03
N CYS A 401 -20.69 -23.42 5.86
CA CYS A 401 -21.14 -22.03 5.95
C CYS A 401 -21.37 -21.57 7.40
N TRP A 402 -20.42 -21.82 8.31
CA TRP A 402 -20.54 -21.34 9.69
C TRP A 402 -20.53 -19.82 9.73
N TRP A 403 -21.51 -19.25 10.43
CA TRP A 403 -21.73 -17.81 10.48
C TRP A 403 -20.58 -17.06 11.18
N GLU A 404 -19.88 -17.70 12.11
CA GLU A 404 -18.73 -17.15 12.84
C GLU A 404 -17.54 -16.87 11.92
N PHE A 405 -17.32 -17.72 10.91
CA PHE A 405 -16.15 -17.60 10.04
C PHE A 405 -16.14 -16.29 9.23
N ARG A 406 -17.31 -15.70 8.98
CA ARG A 406 -17.40 -14.38 8.33
C ARG A 406 -16.70 -13.30 9.16
N TYR A 407 -16.93 -13.30 10.47
CA TYR A 407 -16.33 -12.34 11.40
C TYR A 407 -14.82 -12.62 11.56
N ILE A 408 -14.42 -13.89 11.64
CA ILE A 408 -13.00 -14.28 11.70
C ILE A 408 -12.26 -13.82 10.44
N THR A 409 -12.86 -13.96 9.26
CA THR A 409 -12.28 -13.50 7.99
C THR A 409 -12.14 -11.98 7.97
N SER A 410 -13.17 -11.26 8.43
CA SER A 410 -13.15 -9.79 8.51
C SER A 410 -12.07 -9.30 9.48
N LEU A 411 -11.92 -9.97 10.64
CA LEU A 411 -10.87 -9.69 11.61
C LEU A 411 -9.47 -9.99 11.05
N ALA A 412 -9.28 -11.10 10.33
CA ALA A 412 -8.00 -11.44 9.71
C ALA A 412 -7.55 -10.37 8.69
N ILE A 413 -8.48 -9.85 7.89
CA ILE A 413 -8.21 -8.74 6.97
C ILE A 413 -7.88 -7.46 7.76
N ALA A 414 -8.63 -7.14 8.82
CA ALA A 414 -8.35 -5.98 9.67
C ALA A 414 -6.96 -6.06 10.32
N MET A 415 -6.52 -7.24 10.75
CA MET A 415 -5.18 -7.49 11.27
C MET A 415 -4.07 -7.30 10.24
N SER A 416 -4.38 -7.28 8.94
CA SER A 416 -3.41 -6.94 7.89
C SER A 416 -3.10 -5.45 7.83
N VAL A 417 -3.94 -4.60 8.43
CA VAL A 417 -3.82 -3.13 8.38
C VAL A 417 -2.60 -2.58 9.11
N PRO A 418 -2.32 -2.91 10.39
CA PRO A 418 -1.14 -2.40 11.08
C PRO A 418 0.16 -2.82 10.38
N LEU A 419 0.17 -4.04 9.83
CA LEU A 419 1.29 -4.57 9.04
C LEU A 419 1.54 -3.73 7.79
N LEU A 420 0.47 -3.35 7.08
CA LEU A 420 0.53 -2.51 5.88
C LEU A 420 0.96 -1.07 6.22
N LEU A 421 0.42 -0.49 7.30
CA LEU A 421 0.82 0.85 7.77
C LEU A 421 2.29 0.90 8.16
N TYR A 422 2.76 -0.11 8.90
CA TYR A 422 4.16 -0.23 9.27
C TYR A 422 5.06 -0.38 8.03
N ALA A 423 4.65 -1.23 7.07
CA ALA A 423 5.34 -1.39 5.81
C ALA A 423 5.46 -0.07 5.03
N LEU A 424 4.36 0.69 4.94
CA LEU A 424 4.31 1.99 4.27
C LEU A 424 5.14 3.04 5.00
N SER A 425 5.13 3.06 6.34
CA SER A 425 5.94 3.98 7.16
C SER A 425 7.44 3.73 6.96
N ARG A 426 7.85 2.46 6.99
CA ARG A 426 9.23 2.07 6.76
C ARG A 426 9.69 2.38 5.33
N ALA A 427 8.84 2.12 4.33
CA ALA A 427 9.13 2.49 2.94
C ALA A 427 9.36 4.00 2.76
N THR A 428 8.56 4.84 3.41
CA THR A 428 8.76 6.30 3.38
C THR A 428 10.02 6.74 4.11
N HIS A 429 10.35 6.11 5.23
CA HIS A 429 11.56 6.42 5.99
C HIS A 429 12.82 6.10 5.19
N ASP A 430 12.91 4.90 4.62
CA ASP A 430 14.06 4.47 3.81
C ASP A 430 14.27 5.38 2.59
N ARG A 431 13.18 5.83 1.95
CA ARG A 431 13.25 6.78 0.82
C ARG A 431 13.78 8.14 1.25
N LYS A 432 13.32 8.67 2.38
CA LYS A 432 13.83 9.94 2.92
C LYS A 432 15.30 9.82 3.29
N GLU A 433 15.71 8.72 3.91
CA GLU A 433 17.11 8.49 4.26
C GLU A 433 18.00 8.42 3.02
N LEU A 434 17.56 7.73 1.96
CA LEU A 434 18.26 7.71 0.68
C LEU A 434 18.34 9.08 0.02
N ALA A 435 17.27 9.87 0.07
CA ALA A 435 17.26 11.24 -0.46
C ALA A 435 18.20 12.16 0.33
N VAL A 436 18.23 12.04 1.66
CA VAL A 436 19.16 12.78 2.53
C VAL A 436 20.61 12.38 2.23
N ARG A 437 20.90 11.08 2.10
CA ARG A 437 22.24 10.58 1.72
C ARG A 437 22.65 11.02 0.32
N ALA A 438 21.72 11.05 -0.64
CA ALA A 438 22.00 11.56 -1.99
C ALA A 438 22.26 13.06 -2.00
N ASN A 439 21.63 13.81 -1.09
CA ASN A 439 21.83 15.25 -0.91
C ASN A 439 22.99 15.60 0.02
N HIS A 440 23.64 14.63 0.69
CA HIS A 440 24.90 14.85 1.38
C HIS A 440 26.03 14.93 0.34
N LEU A 441 26.18 16.13 -0.21
CA LEU A 441 27.31 16.48 -1.07
C LEU A 441 28.60 16.38 -0.24
N PRO A 442 29.70 15.85 -0.80
CA PRO A 442 30.98 15.85 -0.11
C PRO A 442 31.39 17.29 0.19
N ASN A 443 31.70 17.59 1.47
CA ASN A 443 32.14 18.92 1.86
C ASN A 443 33.56 19.26 1.37
N GLN A 444 34.33 18.26 0.95
CA GLN A 444 35.72 18.42 0.50
C GLN A 444 35.89 17.94 -0.95
N ASP A 445 36.64 18.72 -1.74
CA ASP A 445 37.04 18.39 -3.10
C ASP A 445 38.03 17.23 -3.09
N ALA A 446 37.73 16.18 -3.86
CA ALA A 446 38.51 14.94 -3.84
C ALA A 446 39.96 15.11 -4.32
N LEU A 447 40.23 16.12 -5.15
CA LEU A 447 41.59 16.42 -5.61
C LEU A 447 42.34 17.26 -4.57
N THR A 448 41.77 18.38 -4.15
CA THR A 448 42.50 19.42 -3.41
C THR A 448 42.37 19.33 -1.89
N GLY A 449 41.38 18.61 -1.37
CA GLY A 449 41.05 18.58 0.06
C GLY A 449 40.44 19.88 0.61
N LEU A 450 40.33 20.92 -0.23
CA LEU A 450 39.62 22.17 0.10
C LEU A 450 38.11 21.95 0.08
N LEU A 451 37.34 22.93 0.57
CA LEU A 451 35.88 22.85 0.52
C LEU A 451 35.37 22.74 -0.93
N THR A 452 34.33 21.96 -1.16
CA THR A 452 33.60 22.00 -2.44
C THR A 452 32.92 23.36 -2.61
N ARG A 453 32.58 23.73 -3.86
CA ARG A 453 31.88 24.98 -4.18
C ARG A 453 30.68 25.21 -3.25
N GLU A 454 29.83 24.21 -3.07
CA GLU A 454 28.63 24.32 -2.24
C GLU A 454 28.96 24.55 -0.76
N ALA A 455 29.93 23.81 -0.22
CA ALA A 455 30.37 23.97 1.17
C ALA A 455 31.05 25.33 1.42
N PHE A 456 31.81 25.84 0.45
CA PHE A 456 32.39 27.18 0.52
C PHE A 456 31.31 28.27 0.50
N MET A 457 30.31 28.14 -0.38
CA MET A 457 29.18 29.09 -0.45
C MET A 457 28.38 29.12 0.85
N GLN A 458 28.19 27.98 1.53
CA GLN A 458 27.54 27.94 2.84
C GLN A 458 28.32 28.70 3.91
N GLN A 459 29.65 28.57 3.93
CA GLN A 459 30.50 29.29 4.88
C GLN A 459 30.58 30.78 4.56
N TYR A 460 30.55 31.12 3.27
CA TYR A 460 30.42 32.50 2.83
C TYR A 460 29.11 33.14 3.29
N GLU A 461 27.98 32.47 3.12
CA GLU A 461 26.68 32.97 3.59
C GLU A 461 26.70 33.17 5.12
N ALA A 462 27.26 32.22 5.87
CA ALA A 462 27.37 32.33 7.33
C ALA A 462 28.29 33.50 7.77
N ALA A 463 29.40 33.74 7.07
CA ALA A 463 30.27 34.88 7.31
C ALA A 463 29.59 36.21 6.94
N TYR A 464 28.86 36.24 5.82
CA TYR A 464 28.09 37.40 5.38
C TYR A 464 27.00 37.80 6.41
N GLN A 465 26.29 36.82 6.98
CA GLN A 465 25.31 37.08 8.04
C GLN A 465 25.95 37.64 9.32
N ARG A 466 27.17 37.20 9.68
CA ARG A 466 27.92 37.77 10.81
C ARG A 466 28.35 39.22 10.57
N VAL A 467 28.74 39.58 9.33
CA VAL A 467 29.02 40.97 8.96
C VAL A 467 27.78 41.86 9.17
N ILE A 468 26.59 41.36 8.83
CA ILE A 468 25.33 42.11 8.99
C ILE A 468 24.93 42.24 10.46
N ASN A 469 25.03 41.15 11.22
CA ASN A 469 24.52 41.09 12.59
C ASN A 469 25.49 41.68 13.61
N ASP A 470 26.77 41.34 13.49
CA ASP A 470 27.80 41.59 14.52
C ASP A 470 28.78 42.69 14.07
N GLY A 471 28.72 43.11 12.80
CA GLY A 471 29.60 44.13 12.23
C GLY A 471 31.05 43.66 12.02
N GLU A 472 31.31 42.36 12.13
CA GLU A 472 32.66 41.81 11.96
C GLU A 472 33.08 41.87 10.47
N PRO A 473 34.20 42.52 10.12
CA PRO A 473 34.63 42.65 8.74
C PRO A 473 35.16 41.33 8.20
N VAL A 474 34.76 41.01 6.96
CA VAL A 474 35.16 39.80 6.25
C VAL A 474 35.70 40.16 4.86
N ALA A 475 36.85 39.61 4.52
CA ALA A 475 37.41 39.70 3.18
C ALA A 475 37.07 38.45 2.36
N VAL A 476 36.48 38.64 1.19
CA VAL A 476 36.16 37.58 0.23
C VAL A 476 37.11 37.70 -0.95
N VAL A 477 37.77 36.59 -1.29
CA VAL A 477 38.80 36.58 -2.33
C VAL A 477 38.56 35.43 -3.29
N LEU A 478 38.50 35.73 -4.59
CA LEU A 478 38.51 34.74 -5.66
C LEU A 478 39.85 34.75 -6.38
N ILE A 479 40.39 33.57 -6.63
CA ILE A 479 41.74 33.36 -7.17
C ILE A 479 41.65 32.41 -8.35
N SER A 480 42.34 32.73 -9.44
CA SER A 480 42.43 31.87 -10.63
C SER A 480 43.89 31.54 -10.96
N VAL A 481 44.16 30.26 -11.26
CA VAL A 481 45.45 29.80 -11.80
C VAL A 481 45.41 29.88 -13.33
N ILE A 482 45.92 30.98 -13.87
CA ILE A 482 45.73 31.36 -15.29
C ILE A 482 46.41 30.37 -16.24
N ASN A 483 47.64 29.98 -15.92
CA ASN A 483 48.46 29.13 -16.78
C ASN A 483 48.14 27.63 -16.63
N HIS A 484 47.10 27.25 -15.87
CA HIS A 484 46.70 25.85 -15.68
C HIS A 484 46.38 25.15 -17.00
N ASP A 485 45.63 25.79 -17.90
CA ASP A 485 45.29 25.18 -19.19
C ASP A 485 46.51 25.00 -20.09
N HIS A 486 47.43 25.96 -20.06
CA HIS A 486 48.69 25.86 -20.77
C HIS A 486 49.55 24.71 -20.22
N ILE A 487 49.63 24.58 -18.89
CA ILE A 487 50.33 23.47 -18.22
C ILE A 487 49.72 22.13 -18.62
N ARG A 488 48.39 22.02 -18.63
CA ARG A 488 47.68 20.80 -19.04
C ARG A 488 48.00 20.42 -20.48
N GLN A 489 48.00 21.39 -21.40
CA GLN A 489 48.31 21.16 -22.82
C GLN A 489 49.78 20.81 -23.05
N ALA A 490 50.71 21.44 -22.32
CA ALA A 490 52.15 21.27 -22.53
C ALA A 490 52.74 20.05 -21.79
N PHE A 491 52.20 19.71 -20.62
CA PHE A 491 52.80 18.74 -19.69
C PHE A 491 51.84 17.63 -19.21
N GLY A 492 50.62 17.60 -19.75
CA GLY A 492 49.63 16.56 -19.47
C GLY A 492 48.81 16.76 -18.19
N ASP A 493 47.76 15.95 -18.04
CA ASP A 493 46.76 16.07 -16.98
C ASP A 493 47.35 15.85 -15.58
N THR A 494 48.23 14.85 -15.41
CA THR A 494 48.87 14.55 -14.12
C THR A 494 49.66 15.74 -13.58
N THR A 495 50.40 16.42 -14.45
CA THR A 495 51.18 17.60 -14.07
C THR A 495 50.27 18.78 -13.72
N ALA A 496 49.15 18.93 -14.43
CA ALA A 496 48.14 19.95 -14.14
C ALA A 496 47.45 19.74 -12.79
N GLU A 497 47.08 18.50 -12.46
CA GLU A 497 46.54 18.12 -11.15
C GLU A 497 47.54 18.41 -10.02
N GLN A 498 48.81 18.04 -10.22
CA GLN A 498 49.88 18.35 -9.26
C GLN A 498 50.06 19.86 -9.09
N CYS A 499 49.95 20.65 -10.16
CA CYS A 499 49.99 22.11 -10.07
C CYS A 499 48.83 22.67 -9.22
N LEU A 500 47.62 22.11 -9.31
CA LEU A 500 46.51 22.51 -8.46
C LEU A 500 46.77 22.15 -6.98
N LEU A 501 47.29 20.96 -6.69
CA LEU A 501 47.70 20.58 -5.34
C LEU A 501 48.76 21.54 -4.76
N ARG A 502 49.72 21.96 -5.59
CA ARG A 502 50.77 22.91 -5.20
C ARG A 502 50.23 24.33 -5.05
N ALA A 503 49.22 24.71 -5.82
CA ALA A 503 48.49 25.96 -5.62
C ALA A 503 47.83 25.99 -4.24
N VAL A 504 47.17 24.91 -3.83
CA VAL A 504 46.54 24.77 -2.50
C VAL A 504 47.56 24.97 -1.39
N ILE A 505 48.74 24.37 -1.48
CA ILE A 505 49.81 24.56 -0.48
C ILE A 505 50.24 26.03 -0.40
N LYS A 506 50.32 26.75 -1.53
CA LYS A 506 50.66 28.18 -1.54
C LYS A 506 49.52 29.03 -0.96
N LEU A 507 48.26 28.69 -1.24
CA LEU A 507 47.09 29.35 -0.67
C LEU A 507 47.07 29.20 0.86
N GLN A 508 47.23 27.98 1.37
CA GLN A 508 47.21 27.69 2.81
C GLN A 508 48.28 28.43 3.60
N ARG A 509 49.42 28.79 2.99
CA ARG A 509 50.48 29.59 3.66
C ARG A 509 50.08 31.04 3.94
N VAL A 510 49.07 31.55 3.25
CA VAL A 510 48.57 32.93 3.39
C VAL A 510 47.30 32.98 4.26
N LEU A 511 46.72 31.81 4.53
CA LEU A 511 45.57 31.60 5.39
C LEU A 511 45.99 31.31 6.83
N ARG A 512 45.11 31.61 7.77
CA ARG A 512 45.14 31.04 9.13
C ARG A 512 44.44 29.69 9.14
N ASP A 513 44.70 28.88 10.16
CA ASP A 513 44.06 27.55 10.32
C ASP A 513 42.52 27.61 10.37
N VAL A 514 41.95 28.77 10.72
CA VAL A 514 40.51 29.02 10.82
C VAL A 514 39.90 29.65 9.57
N ASP A 515 40.71 30.14 8.62
CA ASP A 515 40.23 30.85 7.44
C ASP A 515 39.75 29.81 6.39
N PRO A 516 38.47 29.83 5.99
CA PRO A 516 37.98 28.82 5.08
C PRO A 516 38.38 29.04 3.63
N ALA A 517 38.69 27.93 2.94
CA ALA A 517 39.10 27.91 1.55
C ALA A 517 38.39 26.80 0.78
N GLY A 518 37.93 27.12 -0.42
CA GLY A 518 37.20 26.21 -1.30
C GLY A 518 37.65 26.24 -2.74
N ARG A 519 37.41 25.15 -3.47
CA ARG A 519 37.56 25.09 -4.92
C ARG A 519 36.21 25.42 -5.55
N VAL A 520 36.12 26.61 -6.14
CA VAL A 520 34.86 27.16 -6.66
C VAL A 520 34.56 26.64 -8.06
N ASP A 521 35.59 26.50 -8.89
CA ASP A 521 35.50 25.97 -10.25
C ASP A 521 36.89 25.46 -10.69
N GLY A 522 37.00 24.58 -11.68
CA GLY A 522 38.23 23.95 -12.19
C GLY A 522 39.57 24.41 -11.59
N ASN A 523 40.08 25.55 -12.04
CA ASN A 523 41.36 26.17 -11.62
C ASN A 523 41.17 27.43 -10.72
N ARG A 524 39.98 27.60 -10.15
CA ARG A 524 39.57 28.73 -9.32
C ARG A 524 39.34 28.33 -7.86
N PHE A 525 39.81 29.20 -6.98
CA PHE A 525 39.76 29.02 -5.54
C PHE A 525 39.08 30.24 -4.89
N GLY A 526 38.29 29.98 -3.86
CA GLY A 526 37.69 31.00 -3.01
C GLY A 526 38.33 30.95 -1.63
N LEU A 527 38.65 32.12 -1.08
CA LEU A 527 39.13 32.29 0.29
C LEU A 527 38.20 33.24 1.04
N LEU A 528 38.03 32.95 2.32
CA LEU A 528 37.33 33.79 3.28
C LEU A 528 38.28 34.13 4.41
N LEU A 529 38.50 35.42 4.62
CA LEU A 529 39.46 35.92 5.59
C LEU A 529 38.70 36.73 6.64
N GLU A 530 38.50 36.11 7.81
CA GLU A 530 37.80 36.73 8.93
C GLU A 530 38.75 37.64 9.73
N GLY A 531 38.27 38.81 10.16
CA GLY A 531 39.06 39.75 10.97
C GLY A 531 40.13 40.55 10.20
N VAL A 532 40.05 40.58 8.87
CA VAL A 532 40.85 41.49 8.03
C VAL A 532 40.04 42.75 7.76
N ALA A 533 40.25 43.79 8.57
CA ALA A 533 39.55 45.07 8.45
C ALA A 533 40.19 46.05 7.47
N ASP A 534 41.47 45.85 7.14
CA ASP A 534 42.26 46.80 6.34
C ASP A 534 42.60 46.26 4.95
N LYS A 535 42.40 47.11 3.93
CA LYS A 535 42.72 46.84 2.54
C LYS A 535 44.21 46.60 2.34
N ASP A 536 45.05 47.32 3.08
CA ASP A 536 46.50 47.16 2.96
C ASP A 536 46.98 45.83 3.51
N ALA A 537 46.42 45.36 4.63
CA ALA A 537 46.69 44.04 5.19
C ALA A 537 46.27 42.90 4.24
N LEU A 538 45.10 43.03 3.61
CA LEU A 538 44.64 42.08 2.59
C LEU A 538 45.57 42.11 1.36
N ASN A 539 45.93 43.29 0.88
CA ASN A 539 46.81 43.45 -0.28
C ASN A 539 48.19 42.82 -0.04
N GLN A 540 48.78 43.01 1.15
CA GLN A 540 50.06 42.40 1.52
C GLN A 540 50.02 40.87 1.43
N ARG A 541 48.97 40.24 1.95
CA ARG A 541 48.75 38.79 1.85
C ARG A 541 48.63 38.33 0.40
N MET A 542 47.90 39.07 -0.43
CA MET A 542 47.75 38.74 -1.85
C MET A 542 49.05 38.93 -2.65
N VAL A 543 49.85 39.95 -2.32
CA VAL A 543 51.18 40.12 -2.90
C VAL A 543 52.10 38.95 -2.54
N GLN A 544 52.07 38.49 -1.28
CA GLN A 544 52.81 37.29 -0.86
C GLN A 544 52.38 36.05 -1.64
N LEU A 545 51.07 35.85 -1.86
CA LEU A 545 50.56 34.74 -2.68
C LEU A 545 51.13 34.79 -4.10
N ILE A 546 51.05 35.94 -4.75
CA ILE A 546 51.52 36.13 -6.13
C ILE A 546 53.02 35.90 -6.23
N ALA A 547 53.80 36.50 -5.33
CA ALA A 547 55.25 36.31 -5.27
C ALA A 547 55.60 34.83 -5.07
N SER A 548 54.86 34.13 -4.20
CA SER A 548 55.07 32.70 -3.98
C SER A 548 54.77 31.87 -5.22
N GLY A 549 53.80 32.26 -6.06
CA GLY A 549 53.44 31.58 -7.30
C GLY A 549 54.54 31.63 -8.36
N LEU A 550 55.27 32.75 -8.44
CA LEU A 550 56.37 32.95 -9.37
C LEU A 550 57.63 32.16 -9.01
N ILE A 551 57.71 31.60 -7.80
CA ILE A 551 58.79 30.70 -7.40
C ILE A 551 58.51 29.31 -8.00
N PRO A 552 59.43 28.76 -8.83
CA PRO A 552 59.28 27.44 -9.43
C PRO A 552 59.01 26.37 -8.37
N ILE A 553 58.13 25.42 -8.69
CA ILE A 553 57.75 24.37 -7.74
C ILE A 553 58.88 23.32 -7.67
N PRO A 554 59.57 23.17 -6.52
CA PRO A 554 60.61 22.18 -6.38
C PRO A 554 60.01 20.76 -6.43
N GLY A 555 60.61 19.88 -7.23
CA GLY A 555 60.20 18.48 -7.35
C GLY A 555 59.13 18.20 -8.43
N LEU A 556 58.72 19.20 -9.21
CA LEU A 556 57.98 19.01 -10.46
C LEU A 556 58.97 19.07 -11.62
N ALA A 557 58.99 18.06 -12.49
CA ALA A 557 59.84 18.03 -13.69
C ALA A 557 58.94 18.07 -14.93
N PRO A 558 58.95 19.14 -15.74
CA PRO A 558 59.78 20.35 -15.63
C PRO A 558 59.33 21.31 -14.52
N GLU A 559 60.22 22.23 -14.14
CA GLU A 559 59.92 23.27 -13.16
C GLU A 559 58.88 24.26 -13.72
N VAL A 560 57.73 24.31 -13.06
CA VAL A 560 56.60 25.17 -13.45
C VAL A 560 56.37 26.25 -12.39
N THR A 561 56.06 27.46 -12.85
CA THR A 561 55.58 28.56 -12.00
C THR A 561 54.06 28.65 -12.08
N LEU A 562 53.41 29.14 -11.02
CA LEU A 562 51.97 29.35 -10.98
C LEU A 562 51.66 30.83 -11.10
N GLN A 563 50.84 31.19 -12.08
CA GLN A 563 50.40 32.57 -12.28
C GLN A 563 49.02 32.75 -11.68
N PHE A 564 48.95 33.51 -10.58
CA PHE A 564 47.70 33.81 -9.88
C PHE A 564 47.13 35.16 -10.32
N GLN A 565 45.83 35.18 -10.56
CA GLN A 565 45.01 36.38 -10.63
C GLN A 565 44.06 36.40 -9.44
N VAL A 566 43.89 37.57 -8.83
CA VAL A 566 43.16 37.72 -7.57
C VAL A 566 42.14 38.86 -7.69
N ALA A 567 40.88 38.55 -7.39
CA ALA A 567 39.82 39.53 -7.18
C ALA A 567 39.41 39.53 -5.70
N CYS A 568 39.43 40.69 -5.06
CA CYS A 568 39.17 40.85 -3.62
C CYS A 568 38.04 41.85 -3.36
N VAL A 569 37.30 41.65 -2.28
CA VAL A 569 36.40 42.66 -1.72
C VAL A 569 36.41 42.58 -0.19
N LEU A 570 36.36 43.74 0.45
CA LEU A 570 36.17 43.86 1.89
C LEU A 570 34.69 44.16 2.17
N VAL A 571 34.01 43.21 2.78
CA VAL A 571 32.59 43.31 3.11
C VAL A 571 32.47 44.08 4.43
N HIS A 572 31.85 45.26 4.37
CA HIS A 572 31.59 46.13 5.51
C HIS A 572 30.07 46.27 5.73
N HIS A 573 29.66 47.11 6.68
CA HIS A 573 28.24 47.30 7.01
C HIS A 573 27.42 47.75 5.79
N ASN A 574 26.28 47.07 5.59
CA ASN A 574 25.35 47.19 4.44
C ASN A 574 25.88 46.70 3.07
N PRO A 575 26.28 45.42 2.97
CA PRO A 575 26.78 44.85 1.72
C PRO A 575 25.68 44.49 0.71
N VAL A 576 26.05 44.42 -0.57
CA VAL A 576 25.20 43.91 -1.66
C VAL A 576 24.93 42.41 -1.44
N THR A 577 23.79 41.91 -1.93
CA THR A 577 23.39 40.51 -1.79
C THR A 577 24.52 39.52 -2.12
N PRO A 578 24.64 38.43 -1.35
CA PRO A 578 25.81 37.55 -1.38
C PRO A 578 26.06 36.93 -2.75
N GLU A 579 25.00 36.53 -3.46
CA GLU A 579 25.06 35.98 -4.81
C GLU A 579 25.61 36.97 -5.84
N ARG A 580 25.22 38.25 -5.73
CA ARG A 580 25.65 39.30 -6.65
C ARG A 580 27.11 39.67 -6.45
N LEU A 581 27.59 39.69 -5.21
CA LEU A 581 28.98 40.01 -4.89
C LEU A 581 29.96 38.96 -5.47
N ILE A 582 29.61 37.67 -5.39
CA ILE A 582 30.43 36.62 -6.02
C ILE A 582 30.40 36.73 -7.55
N ALA A 583 29.24 37.00 -8.15
CA ALA A 583 29.13 37.20 -9.59
C ALA A 583 29.96 38.41 -10.07
N GLU A 584 29.99 39.50 -9.31
CA GLU A 584 30.80 40.69 -9.61
C GLU A 584 32.30 40.39 -9.48
N LEU A 585 32.74 39.63 -8.46
CA LEU A 585 34.13 39.16 -8.35
C LEU A 585 34.54 38.23 -9.50
N ASP A 586 33.65 37.33 -9.91
CA ASP A 586 33.89 36.43 -11.05
C ASP A 586 34.00 37.22 -12.37
N GLY A 587 33.13 38.21 -12.58
CA GLY A 587 33.21 39.12 -13.72
C GLY A 587 34.53 39.89 -13.72
N LEU A 588 34.97 40.36 -12.56
CA LEU A 588 36.24 41.05 -12.38
C LEU A 588 37.43 40.16 -12.79
N LEU A 589 37.44 38.88 -12.37
CA LEU A 589 38.44 37.91 -12.79
C LEU A 589 38.43 37.68 -14.31
N GLN A 590 37.24 37.56 -14.92
CA GLN A 590 37.10 37.34 -16.37
C GLN A 590 37.60 38.53 -17.20
N ASP A 591 37.41 39.76 -16.71
CA ASP A 591 37.87 40.99 -17.37
C ASP A 591 39.39 41.20 -17.27
N MET A 592 40.11 40.40 -16.48
CA MET A 592 41.56 40.50 -16.37
C MET A 592 42.29 39.77 -17.50
N SER A 593 43.03 40.54 -18.31
CA SER A 593 43.94 39.95 -19.29
C SER A 593 44.98 39.04 -18.62
N PRO A 594 45.30 37.86 -19.19
CA PRO A 594 46.33 36.95 -18.68
C PRO A 594 47.72 37.58 -18.49
N ARG A 595 48.03 38.67 -19.21
CA ARG A 595 49.31 39.40 -19.15
C ARG A 595 49.23 40.72 -18.37
N THR A 596 48.21 40.88 -17.52
CA THR A 596 48.00 42.12 -16.75
C THR A 596 49.22 42.44 -15.87
N ARG A 597 49.65 43.71 -15.85
CA ARG A 597 50.66 44.22 -14.90
C ARG A 597 50.07 44.42 -13.49
N ARG A 598 48.76 44.30 -13.34
CA ARG A 598 48.01 44.40 -12.08
C ARG A 598 47.21 43.12 -11.86
N PRO A 599 47.83 42.08 -11.28
CA PRO A 599 47.21 40.76 -11.05
C PRO A 599 46.27 40.72 -9.84
N ILE A 600 46.29 41.75 -8.99
CA ILE A 600 45.34 41.94 -7.88
C ILE A 600 44.40 43.08 -8.27
N ARG A 601 43.10 42.87 -8.12
CA ARG A 601 42.09 43.92 -8.25
C ARG A 601 41.07 43.85 -7.12
N PHE A 602 40.63 45.02 -6.69
CA PHE A 602 39.61 45.15 -5.66
C PHE A 602 38.29 45.55 -6.32
N LEU A 603 37.20 44.92 -5.90
CA LEU A 603 35.86 45.39 -6.21
C LEU A 603 35.60 46.64 -5.36
N GLU A 604 35.49 47.80 -6.01
CA GLU A 604 35.13 49.05 -5.34
C GLU A 604 33.61 49.09 -5.16
N ALA A 605 33.13 49.50 -3.98
CA ALA A 605 31.70 49.70 -3.77
C ALA A 605 31.20 50.76 -4.77
N PRO A 606 30.02 50.56 -5.41
CA PRO A 606 29.46 51.57 -6.28
C PRO A 606 29.33 52.89 -5.51
N PRO A 607 29.76 54.04 -6.08
CA PRO A 607 29.70 55.30 -5.39
C PRO A 607 28.26 55.56 -4.95
N THR A 608 28.07 55.80 -3.65
CA THR A 608 26.78 56.21 -3.10
C THR A 608 26.47 57.57 -3.69
N HIS A 609 25.71 57.61 -4.78
CA HIS A 609 25.14 58.88 -5.24
C HIS A 609 24.26 59.40 -4.11
N PRO A 610 24.43 60.67 -3.67
CA PRO A 610 23.56 61.24 -2.67
C PRO A 610 22.12 61.10 -3.15
N VAL A 611 21.26 60.55 -2.28
CA VAL A 611 19.82 60.48 -2.51
C VAL A 611 19.35 61.89 -2.82
N VAL A 612 19.00 62.15 -4.08
CA VAL A 612 18.35 63.40 -4.47
C VAL A 612 17.03 63.45 -3.69
N PRO A 613 16.77 64.50 -2.88
CA PRO A 613 15.49 64.62 -2.19
C PRO A 613 14.39 64.60 -3.24
N SER A 614 13.46 63.65 -3.15
CA SER A 614 12.27 63.64 -3.99
C SER A 614 11.50 64.93 -3.73
N LEU A 615 11.57 65.88 -4.66
CA LEU A 615 10.69 67.03 -4.69
C LEU A 615 9.26 66.50 -4.92
N ASN A 616 8.46 66.62 -3.88
CA ASN A 616 7.03 66.33 -3.87
C ASN A 616 6.33 67.25 -4.91
N PRO A 617 5.60 66.75 -5.92
CA PRO A 617 4.97 67.59 -6.93
C PRO A 617 3.65 68.23 -6.46
N HIS A 618 3.48 68.48 -5.15
CA HIS A 618 2.24 69.02 -4.56
C HIS A 618 2.41 70.33 -3.77
N THR A 619 3.36 71.17 -4.16
CA THR A 619 3.39 72.57 -3.72
C THR A 619 3.82 73.46 -4.88
N LEU A 620 2.85 73.88 -5.69
CA LEU A 620 2.54 75.28 -6.03
C LEU A 620 1.31 75.33 -6.94
#